data_AF-X1TN36-F1
#
_entry.id   AF-X1TN36-F1
#
_cell.length_a   1.000
_cell.length_b   1.000
_cell.length_c   1.000
_cell.angle_alpha   90.00
_cell.angle_beta   90.00
_cell.angle_gamma   90.00
#
_symmetry.space_group_name_H-M   'P 1'
#
loop_
_entity.id
_entity.type
_entity.pdbx_description
1 polymer ?
#
loop_
_entity_poly.entity_id
_entity_poly.type
_entity_poly.pdbx_seq_one_letter_code
_entity_poly.pdbx_strand_id
1 'polypeptide(L)'
;EECYFYHTMDIPGFGCIQGPWDLRKVAHEYLGSVDFKGKRVLEIGTASGFLCFYMESLGAEVVACDLSENQLMDLVPFSRRDHEQRILDHRAGIRRVPPLRVNAFSLFDMRIC
;
A
#
# COMPACT_ATOMS: atom_id res chain seq x y z
N GLU A 1 10.27 -14.61 6.19
CA GLU A 1 10.89 -13.81 5.11
C GLU A 1 10.84 -12.35 5.53
N GLU A 2 11.74 -11.48 5.05
CA GLU A 2 11.67 -10.05 5.38
C GLU A 2 10.52 -9.39 4.61
N CYS A 3 9.60 -8.74 5.33
CA CYS A 3 8.53 -7.96 4.74
C CYS A 3 9.09 -6.80 3.90
N TYR A 4 8.41 -6.53 2.78
CA TYR A 4 8.68 -5.39 1.93
C TYR A 4 7.63 -4.30 2.15
N PHE A 5 8.10 -3.12 2.54
CA PHE A 5 7.28 -1.92 2.69
C PHE A 5 7.56 -0.93 1.56
N TYR A 6 6.55 -0.61 0.75
CA TYR A 6 6.70 0.32 -0.37
C TYR A 6 6.82 1.77 0.10
N HIS A 7 6.06 2.12 1.13
CA HIS A 7 6.11 3.43 1.76
C HIS A 7 6.89 3.37 3.07
N THR A 8 7.64 4.42 3.39
CA THR A 8 8.13 4.63 4.76
C THR A 8 6.95 4.90 5.67
N MET A 9 6.81 4.12 6.74
CA MET A 9 5.70 4.25 7.68
C MET A 9 6.09 3.83 9.09
N ASP A 10 5.38 4.40 10.07
CA ASP A 10 5.52 4.05 11.48
C ASP A 10 4.52 2.96 11.85
N ILE A 11 5.03 1.84 12.36
CA ILE A 11 4.22 0.67 12.71
C ILE A 11 4.17 0.52 14.23
N PRO A 12 2.96 0.48 14.84
CA PRO A 12 2.80 0.28 16.27
C PRO A 12 3.54 -0.99 16.75
N GLY A 13 4.45 -0.83 17.71
CA GLY A 13 5.25 -1.94 18.27
C GLY A 13 6.53 -2.28 17.49
N PHE A 14 6.73 -1.78 16.27
CA PHE A 14 7.90 -2.06 15.44
C PHE A 14 8.71 -0.82 15.06
N GLY A 15 8.12 0.38 15.22
CA GLY A 15 8.76 1.66 14.91
C GLY A 15 8.71 2.00 13.42
N CYS A 16 9.61 2.89 13.00
CA CYS A 16 9.68 3.36 11.61
C CYS A 16 10.32 2.30 10.72
N ILE A 17 9.60 1.85 9.69
CA ILE A 17 10.16 1.02 8.61
C ILE A 17 10.41 1.89 7.39
N GLN A 18 11.60 1.80 6.82
CA GLN A 18 11.99 2.57 5.64
C GLN A 18 11.57 1.86 4.35
N GLY A 19 10.77 2.55 3.53
CA GLY A 19 10.43 2.15 2.18
C GLY A 19 11.07 3.09 1.15
N PRO A 20 11.03 2.74 -0.15
CA PRO A 20 11.56 3.60 -1.21
C PRO A 20 10.80 4.93 -1.37
N TRP A 21 9.57 5.06 -0.86
CA TRP A 21 8.76 6.27 -0.96
C TRP A 21 8.35 6.78 0.43
N ASP A 22 8.87 7.93 0.86
CA ASP A 22 8.45 8.57 2.10
C ASP A 22 7.48 9.72 1.82
N LEU A 23 6.18 9.45 1.99
CA LEU A 23 5.11 10.42 1.79
C LEU A 23 4.68 11.11 3.11
N ARG A 24 5.27 10.80 4.26
CA ARG A 24 4.78 11.25 5.58
C ARG A 24 4.69 12.77 5.73
N LYS A 25 5.57 13.51 5.05
CA LYS A 25 5.59 14.97 5.09
C LYS A 25 4.64 15.64 4.10
N VAL A 26 4.18 14.92 3.08
CA VAL A 26 3.45 15.49 1.93
C VAL A 26 2.12 14.79 1.66
N ALA A 27 1.72 13.82 2.50
CA ALA A 27 0.53 12.99 2.28
C ALA A 27 -0.75 13.83 2.08
N HIS A 28 -0.92 14.92 2.84
CA HIS A 28 -2.07 15.81 2.69
C HIS A 28 -2.14 16.43 1.29
N GLU A 29 -1.03 17.01 0.82
CA GLU A 29 -0.93 17.66 -0.50
C GLU A 29 -1.01 16.64 -1.64
N TYR A 30 -0.35 15.49 -1.46
CA TYR A 30 -0.38 14.38 -2.41
C TYR A 30 -1.80 13.85 -2.63
N LEU A 31 -2.62 13.81 -1.59
CA LEU A 31 -4.04 13.44 -1.64
C LEU A 31 -4.95 14.61 -2.06
N GLY A 32 -4.40 15.70 -2.58
CA GLY A 32 -5.16 16.83 -3.09
C GLY A 32 -5.79 17.71 -2.01
N SER A 33 -5.24 17.69 -0.79
CA SER A 33 -5.70 18.50 0.36
C SER A 33 -7.17 18.29 0.72
N VAL A 34 -7.68 17.09 0.50
CA VAL A 34 -9.07 16.71 0.82
C VAL A 34 -9.25 16.61 2.34
N ASP A 35 -10.36 17.14 2.86
CA ASP A 35 -10.83 16.84 4.21
C ASP A 35 -11.48 15.46 4.23
N PHE A 36 -10.90 14.52 4.98
CA PHE A 36 -11.32 13.13 5.01
C PHE A 36 -12.38 12.80 6.08
N LYS A 37 -12.69 13.76 6.97
CA LYS A 37 -13.56 13.51 8.12
C LYS A 37 -14.96 13.02 7.72
N GLY A 38 -15.32 11.82 8.16
CA GLY A 38 -16.63 11.21 7.91
C GLY A 38 -16.86 10.80 6.45
N LYS A 39 -15.81 10.76 5.62
CA LYS A 39 -15.90 10.31 4.23
C LYS A 39 -15.67 8.81 4.11
N ARG A 40 -16.29 8.21 3.10
CA ARG A 40 -15.99 6.85 2.66
C ARG A 40 -15.06 6.92 1.45
N VAL A 41 -13.93 6.24 1.51
CA VAL A 41 -12.87 6.30 0.49
C VAL A 41 -12.58 4.90 -0.03
N LEU A 42 -12.46 4.77 -1.35
CA LEU A 42 -11.93 3.56 -1.99
C LEU A 42 -10.49 3.85 -2.43
N GLU A 43 -9.53 3.10 -1.88
CA GLU A 43 -8.14 3.16 -2.30
C GLU A 43 -7.78 1.89 -3.10
N ILE A 44 -7.23 2.09 -4.30
CA ILE A 44 -6.83 1.03 -5.22
C ILE A 44 -5.31 1.10 -5.38
N GLY A 45 -4.62 -0.03 -5.20
CA GLY A 45 -3.15 -0.08 -5.26
C GLY A 45 -2.52 0.45 -3.97
N THR A 46 -2.97 -0.07 -2.84
CA THR A 46 -2.62 0.38 -1.48
C THR A 46 -1.17 0.12 -1.07
N ALA A 47 -0.46 -0.75 -1.80
CA ALA A 47 0.83 -1.30 -1.44
C ALA A 47 0.82 -1.81 0.03
N SER A 48 1.63 -1.20 0.90
CA SER A 48 1.69 -1.55 2.32
C SER A 48 0.70 -0.78 3.21
N GLY A 49 -0.15 0.07 2.64
CA GLY A 49 -1.29 0.71 3.33
C GLY A 49 -1.04 2.07 3.97
N PHE A 50 0.13 2.70 3.76
CA PHE A 50 0.45 3.99 4.38
C PHE A 50 -0.64 5.06 4.17
N LEU A 51 -1.12 5.24 2.94
CA LEU A 51 -2.16 6.24 2.62
C LEU A 51 -3.53 5.85 3.19
N CYS A 52 -3.86 4.55 3.24
CA CYS A 52 -5.07 4.06 3.90
C CYS A 52 -5.10 4.54 5.36
N PHE A 53 -4.06 4.20 6.12
CA PHE A 53 -3.97 4.55 7.54
C PHE A 53 -3.89 6.06 7.77
N TYR A 54 -3.25 6.79 6.86
CA TYR A 54 -3.25 8.25 6.91
C TYR A 54 -4.67 8.81 6.82
N MET A 55 -5.48 8.36 5.84
CA MET A 55 -6.87 8.82 5.68
C MET A 55 -7.76 8.37 6.84
N GLU A 56 -7.61 7.15 7.34
CA GLU A 56 -8.34 6.66 8.52
C GLU A 56 -8.03 7.51 9.77
N SER A 57 -6.77 7.90 9.97
CA SER A 57 -6.36 8.76 11.09
C SER A 57 -7.03 10.15 11.06
N LEU A 58 -7.48 10.57 9.88
CA LEU A 58 -8.24 11.81 9.66
C LEU A 58 -9.76 11.60 9.73
N GLY A 59 -10.23 10.38 10.00
CA GLY A 59 -11.63 10.04 10.21
C GLY A 59 -12.37 9.53 8.97
N ALA A 60 -11.66 9.05 7.95
CA ALA A 60 -12.29 8.34 6.83
C ALA A 60 -12.61 6.87 7.18
N GLU A 61 -13.66 6.34 6.56
CA GLU A 61 -13.90 4.91 6.40
C GLU A 61 -13.25 4.47 5.08
N VAL A 62 -12.14 3.73 5.13
CA VAL A 62 -11.38 3.34 3.93
C VAL A 62 -11.68 1.89 3.54
N VAL A 63 -12.04 1.69 2.27
CA VAL A 63 -12.07 0.39 1.62
C VAL A 63 -10.78 0.26 0.81
N ALA A 64 -9.90 -0.65 1.24
CA ALA A 64 -8.61 -0.93 0.64
C ALA A 64 -8.68 -2.11 -0.33
N CYS A 65 -8.12 -1.96 -1.53
CA CYS A 65 -8.02 -3.02 -2.53
C CYS A 65 -6.65 -2.99 -3.23
N ASP A 66 -6.03 -4.16 -3.35
CA ASP A 66 -4.80 -4.35 -4.10
C ASP A 66 -4.81 -5.68 -4.86
N LEU A 67 -3.82 -5.86 -5.72
CA LEU A 67 -3.64 -7.06 -6.51
C LEU A 67 -3.13 -8.21 -5.66
N SER A 68 -3.75 -9.38 -5.83
CA SER A 68 -3.19 -10.65 -5.36
C SER A 68 -2.09 -11.15 -6.29
N GLU A 69 -1.29 -12.12 -5.84
CA GLU A 69 -0.28 -12.79 -6.67
C GLU A 69 -0.86 -13.50 -7.92
N ASN A 70 -2.16 -13.77 -7.89
CA ASN A 70 -2.90 -14.39 -9.00
C ASN A 70 -3.33 -13.37 -10.06
N GLN A 71 -3.23 -12.09 -9.77
CA GLN A 71 -3.55 -10.99 -10.67
C GLN A 71 -2.25 -10.35 -11.18
N LEU A 72 -2.29 -9.84 -12.40
CA LEU A 72 -1.16 -9.15 -13.01
C LEU A 72 -1.48 -7.67 -13.11
N MET A 73 -0.48 -6.83 -12.80
CA MET A 73 -0.52 -5.43 -13.21
C MET A 73 -0.59 -5.34 -14.74
N ASP A 74 -1.35 -4.37 -15.24
CA ASP A 74 -1.28 -3.98 -16.65
C ASP A 74 0.12 -3.41 -16.95
N LEU A 75 0.98 -4.25 -17.51
CA LEU A 75 2.34 -3.88 -17.90
C LEU A 75 2.31 -3.19 -19.26
N VAL A 76 2.72 -1.91 -19.29
CA VAL A 76 2.96 -1.20 -20.55
C VAL A 76 4.04 -1.95 -21.35
N PRO A 77 3.75 -2.38 -22.60
CA PRO A 77 4.66 -3.20 -23.39
C PRO A 77 5.78 -2.36 -24.01
N PHE A 78 6.78 -2.00 -23.20
CA PHE A 78 8.00 -1.38 -23.71
C PHE A 78 8.84 -2.41 -24.46
N SER A 79 9.10 -2.17 -25.75
CA SER A 79 9.78 -3.10 -26.68
C SER A 79 11.17 -3.60 -26.25
N ARG A 80 11.80 -2.99 -25.25
CA ARG A 80 13.12 -3.38 -24.72
C ARG A 80 13.06 -4.09 -23.37
N ARG A 81 11.87 -4.48 -22.90
CA ARG A 81 11.70 -5.13 -21.59
C ARG A 81 11.24 -6.56 -21.77
N ASP A 82 11.86 -7.45 -21.01
CA ASP A 82 11.37 -8.81 -20.85
C ASP A 82 10.08 -8.79 -20.03
N HIS A 83 8.96 -9.11 -20.68
CA HIS A 83 7.64 -9.07 -20.05
C HIS A 83 7.39 -10.28 -19.14
N GLU A 84 7.93 -11.45 -19.50
CA GLU A 84 7.77 -12.68 -18.73
C GLU A 84 8.53 -12.57 -17.41
N GLN A 85 9.77 -12.10 -17.45
CA GLN A 85 10.56 -11.87 -16.25
C GLN A 85 9.89 -10.85 -15.31
N ARG A 86 9.31 -9.77 -15.86
CA ARG A 86 8.59 -8.77 -15.04
C ARG A 86 7.36 -9.34 -14.35
N ILE A 87 6.65 -10.27 -14.98
CA ILE A 87 5.51 -10.95 -14.35
C ILE A 87 5.98 -11.80 -13.17
N LEU A 88 7.07 -12.56 -13.34
CA LEU A 88 7.65 -13.37 -12.27
C LEU A 88 8.13 -12.52 -11.10
N ASP A 89 8.85 -11.44 -11.40
CA ASP A 89 9.36 -10.49 -10.40
C ASP A 89 8.21 -9.85 -9.60
N HIS A 90 7.13 -9.48 -10.28
CA HIS A 90 5.94 -8.90 -9.65
C HIS A 90 5.27 -9.88 -8.68
N ARG A 91 5.05 -11.14 -9.10
CA ARG A 91 4.46 -12.19 -8.24
C ARG A 91 5.33 -12.50 -7.02
N ALA A 92 6.65 -12.53 -7.18
CA ALA A 92 7.57 -12.68 -6.05
C ALA A 92 7.58 -11.45 -5.13
N GLY A 93 7.37 -10.26 -5.69
CA GLY A 93 7.23 -9.00 -4.94
C GLY A 93 5.99 -8.99 -4.05
N ILE A 94 4.81 -9.31 -4.60
CA ILE A 94 3.53 -9.26 -3.86
C ILE A 94 3.56 -10.10 -2.59
N ARG A 95 4.18 -11.29 -2.62
CA ARG A 95 4.26 -12.18 -1.45
C ARG A 95 4.98 -11.59 -0.25
N ARG A 96 5.81 -10.57 -0.46
CA ARG A 96 6.55 -9.89 0.61
C ARG A 96 5.83 -8.65 1.13
N VAL A 97 4.79 -8.17 0.44
CA VAL A 97 3.99 -7.03 0.90
C VAL A 97 3.05 -7.53 1.99
N PRO A 98 3.01 -6.88 3.17
CA PRO A 98 2.10 -7.29 4.23
C PRO A 98 0.65 -7.16 3.75
N PRO A 99 -0.19 -8.21 3.88
CA PRO A 99 -1.55 -8.16 3.40
C PRO A 99 -2.39 -7.21 4.26
N LEU A 100 -3.03 -6.25 3.60
CA LEU A 100 -4.13 -5.50 4.19
C LEU A 100 -5.39 -6.35 4.10
N ARG A 101 -6.09 -6.52 5.22
CA ARG A 101 -7.42 -7.13 5.18
C ARG A 101 -8.40 -6.12 4.58
N VAL A 102 -9.30 -6.60 3.73
CA VAL A 102 -10.51 -5.85 3.37
C VAL A 102 -11.25 -5.53 4.67
N ASN A 103 -11.49 -4.24 4.93
CA ASN A 103 -12.01 -3.70 6.21
C ASN A 103 -11.04 -3.82 7.40
N ALA A 104 -9.72 -3.74 7.20
CA ALA A 104 -8.80 -3.44 8.30
C ALA A 104 -9.08 -2.00 8.77
N PHE A 105 -9.58 -1.82 9.98
CA PHE A 105 -9.96 -0.52 10.55
C PHE A 105 -8.81 0.16 11.32
N SER A 106 -7.61 -0.44 11.28
CA SER A 106 -6.53 -0.13 12.20
C SER A 106 -5.21 -0.81 11.81
N LEU A 107 -4.10 -0.12 12.06
CA LEU A 107 -2.72 -0.65 11.97
C LEU A 107 -2.51 -1.93 12.81
N PHE A 108 -3.34 -2.17 13.84
CA PHE A 108 -3.26 -3.37 14.68
C PHE A 108 -3.78 -4.64 13.98
N ASP A 109 -4.58 -4.51 12.92
CA ASP A 109 -5.10 -5.65 12.15
C ASP A 109 -4.18 -6.07 11.00
N MET A 110 -3.13 -5.27 10.73
CA MET A 110 -2.13 -5.60 9.71
C MET A 110 -1.26 -6.75 10.19
N ARG A 111 -1.25 -7.85 9.43
CA ARG A 111 -0.25 -8.89 9.61
C ARG A 111 1.04 -8.45 8.96
N ILE A 112 1.99 -8.03 9.78
CA ILE A 112 3.39 -8.08 9.39
C ILE A 112 3.67 -9.56 9.15
N CYS A 113 4.16 -9.88 7.95
CA CYS A 113 4.61 -11.23 7.58
C CYS A 113 5.33 -11.90 8.77
#